data_AF-A0A8J2YLI6-F1
#
_entry.id   AF-A0A8J2YLI6-F1
#
_cell.length_a   1.000
_cell.length_b   1.000
_cell.length_c   1.000
_cell.angle_alpha   90.00
_cell.angle_beta   90.00
_cell.angle_gamma   90.00
#
_symmetry.space_group_name_H-M   'P 1'
#
loop_
_entity.id
_entity.type
_entity.pdbx_description
1 polymer ?
#
loop_
_entity_poly.entity_id
_entity_poly.type
_entity_poly.pdbx_seq_one_letter_code
_entity_poly.pdbx_strand_id
1 'polypeptide(L)'
;MFENSRCQLTTKDYSLIEVKLERLPASDPLVPLLRRKLASATVVFREDIPAGVVTLNSRVTYRLADGTEETRTIVLADHAPSGEALPVATPRGLALLGAQEGDILTVEHFDGTREPILVKVVAFQPETALRDKACLPGEADRPVRADYPSGGAVIAFRPPQPQQQITGTDFPDPDDPGPAAA
;
A
#
# COMPACT_ATOMS: atom_id res chain seq x y z
N MET A 1 6.29 -20.93 14.56
CA MET A 1 5.68 -20.49 13.29
C MET A 1 4.83 -19.29 13.66
N PHE A 2 5.23 -18.07 13.28
CA PHE A 2 4.44 -16.88 13.60
C PHE A 2 3.28 -16.85 12.62
N GLU A 3 2.08 -17.12 13.14
CA GLU A 3 0.86 -17.12 12.35
C GLU A 3 0.71 -15.76 11.66
N ASN A 4 0.42 -15.82 10.37
CA ASN A 4 0.27 -14.69 9.46
C ASN A 4 -0.70 -13.63 10.02
N SER A 5 -0.21 -12.65 10.78
CA SER A 5 -0.89 -11.37 10.85
C SER A 5 -0.63 -10.68 9.51
N ARG A 6 -1.69 -10.60 8.69
CA ARG A 6 -1.65 -10.07 7.33
C ARG A 6 -1.31 -8.58 7.34
N CYS A 7 -0.02 -8.26 7.38
CA CYS A 7 0.48 -6.88 7.36
C CYS A 7 0.12 -6.22 6.04
N GLN A 8 -0.71 -5.18 6.08
CA GLN A 8 -1.12 -4.41 4.91
C GLN A 8 -0.68 -2.95 5.07
N LEU A 9 0.04 -2.43 4.08
CA LEU A 9 0.52 -1.05 4.07
C LEU A 9 0.05 -0.33 2.81
N THR A 10 -0.28 0.95 2.92
CA THR A 10 -0.49 1.76 1.71
C THR A 10 0.84 1.99 0.99
N THR A 11 0.81 2.26 -0.31
CA THR A 11 2.03 2.64 -1.07
C THR A 11 2.76 3.83 -0.44
N LYS A 12 2.00 4.80 0.08
CA LYS A 12 2.54 5.97 0.78
C LYS A 12 3.27 5.56 2.07
N ASP A 13 2.63 4.75 2.91
CA ASP A 13 3.21 4.34 4.19
C ASP A 13 4.46 3.48 3.98
N TYR A 14 4.43 2.56 3.01
CA TYR A 14 5.59 1.76 2.63
C TYR A 14 6.79 2.66 2.30
N SER A 15 6.59 3.63 1.41
CA SER A 15 7.64 4.57 0.98
C SER A 15 8.19 5.39 2.16
N LEU A 16 7.31 5.83 3.06
CA LEU A 16 7.72 6.60 4.25
C LEU A 16 8.57 5.77 5.22
N ILE A 17 8.21 4.50 5.41
CA ILE A 17 8.92 3.57 6.28
C ILE A 17 10.27 3.17 5.65
N GLU A 18 10.32 2.99 4.33
CA GLU A 18 11.56 2.74 3.59
C GLU A 18 12.54 3.92 3.73
N VAL A 19 12.10 5.14 3.48
CA VAL A 19 12.92 6.35 3.67
C VAL A 19 13.40 6.49 5.11
N LYS A 20 12.59 6.09 6.10
CA LYS A 20 13.03 6.08 7.50
C LYS A 20 14.13 5.03 7.73
N LEU A 21 13.96 3.82 7.20
CA LEU A 21 14.95 2.75 7.31
C LEU A 21 16.31 3.16 6.71
N GLU A 22 16.32 3.85 5.57
CA GLU A 22 17.55 4.32 4.92
C GLU A 22 18.33 5.36 5.73
N ARG A 23 17.63 6.13 6.57
CA ARG A 23 18.24 7.18 7.40
C ARG A 23 18.83 6.65 8.71
N LEU A 24 18.45 5.45 9.12
CA LEU A 24 18.92 4.84 10.37
C LEU A 24 20.32 4.26 10.19
N PRO A 25 21.18 4.34 11.23
CA PRO A 25 22.47 3.67 11.20
C PRO A 25 22.26 2.15 11.18
N ALA A 26 23.12 1.41 10.48
CA ALA A 26 22.99 -0.04 10.34
C ALA A 26 23.05 -0.80 11.68
N SER A 27 23.62 -0.19 12.72
CA SER A 27 23.68 -0.73 14.09
C SER A 27 22.40 -0.51 14.91
N ASP A 28 21.42 0.23 14.38
CA ASP A 28 20.19 0.53 15.11
C ASP A 28 19.35 -0.75 15.30
N PRO A 29 18.91 -1.08 16.52
CA PRO A 29 18.12 -2.29 16.80
C PRO A 29 16.76 -2.30 16.08
N LEU A 30 16.26 -1.16 15.60
CA LEU A 30 15.03 -1.04 14.85
C LEU A 30 15.17 -1.50 13.39
N VAL A 31 16.36 -1.41 12.79
CA VAL A 31 16.65 -1.78 11.39
C VAL A 31 16.19 -3.21 11.05
N PRO A 32 16.56 -4.27 11.80
CA PRO A 32 16.11 -5.62 11.49
C PRO A 32 14.58 -5.78 11.58
N LEU A 33 13.93 -5.09 12.53
CA LEU A 33 12.49 -5.15 12.69
C LEU A 33 11.76 -4.48 11.52
N LEU A 34 12.20 -3.29 11.11
CA LEU A 34 11.67 -2.56 9.95
C LEU A 34 11.83 -3.35 8.66
N ARG A 35 13.02 -3.91 8.42
CA ARG A 35 13.29 -4.75 7.23
C ARG A 35 12.36 -5.94 7.16
N ARG A 36 12.18 -6.66 8.28
CA ARG A 36 11.27 -7.80 8.35
C ARG A 36 9.82 -7.39 8.10
N LYS A 37 9.39 -6.25 8.66
CA LYS A 37 8.03 -5.72 8.47
C LYS A 37 7.76 -5.34 7.01
N LEU A 38 8.69 -4.63 6.36
CA LEU A 38 8.58 -4.27 4.94
C LEU A 38 8.59 -5.51 4.04
N ALA A 39 9.41 -6.52 4.37
CA ALA A 39 9.48 -7.76 3.61
C ALA A 39 8.19 -8.61 3.70
N SER A 40 7.45 -8.51 4.80
CA SER A 40 6.18 -9.25 4.98
C SER A 40 4.93 -8.42 4.64
N ALA A 41 5.08 -7.14 4.33
CA ALA A 41 3.97 -6.25 4.05
C ALA A 41 3.37 -6.51 2.65
N THR A 42 2.05 -6.62 2.59
CA THR A 42 1.29 -6.52 1.36
C THR A 42 1.01 -5.05 1.08
N VAL A 43 1.55 -4.53 -0.02
CA VAL A 43 1.32 -3.14 -0.43
C VAL A 43 0.01 -3.06 -1.19
N VAL A 44 -0.88 -2.17 -0.74
CA VAL A 44 -2.18 -1.89 -1.36
C VAL A 44 -2.29 -0.41 -1.71
N PHE A 45 -3.16 -0.08 -2.65
CA PHE A 45 -3.52 1.31 -2.89
C PHE A 45 -4.32 1.86 -1.73
N ARG A 46 -4.33 3.20 -1.61
CA ARG A 46 -5.00 3.88 -0.51
C ARG A 46 -6.50 3.65 -0.52
N GLU A 47 -7.09 3.51 -1.70
CA GLU A 47 -8.52 3.31 -1.90
C GLU A 47 -8.95 1.86 -1.58
N ASP A 48 -7.99 0.93 -1.65
CA ASP A 48 -8.22 -0.51 -1.47
C ASP A 48 -7.91 -0.98 -0.04
N ILE A 49 -7.35 -0.11 0.80
CA ILE A 49 -7.05 -0.49 2.18
C ILE A 49 -8.36 -0.70 2.97
N PRO A 50 -8.54 -1.85 3.64
CA PRO A 50 -9.75 -2.10 4.42
C PRO A 50 -9.91 -1.12 5.57
N ALA A 51 -11.16 -0.71 5.83
CA ALA A 51 -11.50 -0.01 7.05
C ALA A 51 -11.13 -0.89 8.25
N GLY A 52 -10.37 -0.33 9.20
CA GLY A 52 -9.85 -1.07 10.35
C GLY A 52 -8.41 -1.54 10.23
N VAL A 53 -7.71 -1.33 9.11
CA VAL A 53 -6.25 -1.52 9.03
C VAL A 53 -5.51 -0.29 9.56
N VAL A 54 -4.60 -0.48 10.50
CA VAL A 54 -3.83 0.63 11.11
C VAL A 54 -2.83 1.22 10.12
N THR A 55 -3.03 2.47 9.69
CA THR A 55 -2.11 3.24 8.83
C THR A 55 -1.31 4.28 9.63
N LEU A 56 -0.37 4.97 8.97
CA LEU A 56 0.26 6.14 9.60
C LEU A 56 -0.78 7.24 9.87
N ASN A 57 -0.68 7.84 11.06
CA ASN A 57 -1.61 8.83 11.62
C ASN A 57 -3.01 8.29 11.94
N SER A 58 -3.21 6.97 11.90
CA SER A 58 -4.40 6.35 12.45
C SER A 58 -4.38 6.37 13.98
N ARG A 59 -5.55 6.59 14.59
CA ARG A 59 -5.76 6.46 16.03
C ARG A 59 -6.28 5.07 16.34
N VAL A 60 -5.52 4.31 17.11
CA VAL A 60 -5.81 2.91 17.42
C VAL A 60 -5.96 2.72 18.93
N THR A 61 -6.98 1.98 19.33
CA THR A 61 -7.12 1.42 20.66
C THR A 61 -6.62 -0.02 20.63
N TYR A 62 -5.73 -0.37 21.54
CA TYR A 62 -5.22 -1.72 21.70
C TYR A 62 -5.21 -2.13 23.16
N ARG A 63 -5.24 -3.45 23.39
CA ARG A 63 -5.24 -4.04 24.72
C ARG A 63 -3.97 -4.86 24.92
N LEU A 64 -3.32 -4.65 26.05
CA LEU A 64 -2.16 -5.39 26.51
C LEU A 64 -2.57 -6.68 27.24
N ALA A 65 -1.60 -7.57 27.47
CA ALA A 65 -1.83 -8.86 28.11
C ALA A 65 -2.35 -8.75 29.55
N ASP A 66 -2.02 -7.67 30.25
CA ASP A 66 -2.46 -7.35 31.62
C ASP A 66 -3.91 -6.79 31.67
N GLY A 67 -4.55 -6.63 30.52
CA GLY A 67 -5.89 -6.06 30.39
C GLY A 67 -5.92 -4.54 30.22
N THR A 68 -4.77 -3.85 30.29
CA THR A 68 -4.67 -2.41 30.08
C THR A 68 -5.05 -2.06 28.64
N GLU A 69 -5.91 -1.06 28.47
CA GLU A 69 -6.28 -0.52 27.17
C GLU A 69 -5.66 0.87 26.97
N GLU A 70 -4.99 1.06 25.84
CA GLU A 70 -4.40 2.34 25.46
C GLU A 70 -4.95 2.78 24.12
N THR A 71 -5.19 4.08 23.97
CA THR A 71 -5.57 4.69 22.70
C THR A 71 -4.49 5.67 22.27
N ARG A 72 -3.78 5.35 21.19
CA ARG A 72 -2.66 6.16 20.69
C ARG A 72 -2.73 6.36 19.18
N THR A 73 -2.06 7.39 18.69
CA THR A 73 -1.96 7.71 17.26
C THR A 73 -0.63 7.23 16.70
N ILE A 74 -0.64 6.41 15.66
CA ILE A 74 0.59 5.90 15.04
C ILE A 74 1.29 7.03 14.29
N VAL A 75 2.56 7.32 14.59
CA VAL A 75 3.30 8.44 13.95
C VAL A 75 4.66 8.01 13.42
N LEU A 76 5.14 8.66 12.36
CA LEU A 76 6.46 8.38 11.76
C LEU A 76 7.63 9.00 12.54
N ALA A 77 7.35 9.89 13.50
CA ALA A 77 8.34 10.57 14.32
C ALA A 77 9.24 9.58 15.09
N ASP A 78 10.40 10.05 15.56
CA ASP A 78 11.29 9.23 16.40
C ASP A 78 10.87 9.22 17.87
N HIS A 79 10.24 10.29 18.32
CA HIS A 79 9.79 10.44 19.69
C HIS A 79 8.42 11.12 19.73
N ALA A 80 7.66 10.80 20.76
CA ALA A 80 6.39 11.43 21.09
C ALA A 80 6.45 11.85 22.56
N PRO A 81 6.51 13.16 22.87
CA PRO A 81 6.58 13.63 24.25
C PRO A 81 5.26 13.44 25.00
N SER A 82 4.13 13.36 24.29
CA SER A 82 2.82 13.02 24.86
C SER A 82 2.54 11.52 24.76
N GLY A 83 1.85 10.97 25.76
CA GLY A 83 1.39 9.58 25.76
C GLY A 83 0.34 9.26 24.67
N GLU A 84 -0.11 10.28 23.94
CA GLU A 84 -1.16 10.18 22.93
C GLU A 84 -0.66 9.67 21.57
N ALA A 85 0.63 9.81 21.29
CA ALA A 85 1.25 9.33 20.06
C ALA A 85 2.11 8.09 20.32
N LEU A 86 2.15 7.20 19.34
CA LEU A 86 2.93 5.98 19.34
C LEU A 86 3.81 5.95 18.10
N PRO A 87 5.10 6.30 18.25
CA PRO A 87 6.04 6.28 17.15
C PRO A 87 6.20 4.87 16.55
N VAL A 88 6.26 4.77 15.22
CA VAL A 88 6.66 3.54 14.53
C VAL A 88 8.12 3.16 14.81
N ALA A 89 8.89 4.09 15.37
CA ALA A 89 10.23 3.82 15.91
C ALA A 89 10.23 2.99 17.20
N THR A 90 9.05 2.64 17.74
CA THR A 90 8.91 1.74 18.89
C THR A 90 8.47 0.35 18.45
N PRO A 91 8.82 -0.72 19.19
CA PRO A 91 8.36 -2.08 18.89
C PRO A 91 6.84 -2.16 18.75
N ARG A 92 6.10 -1.54 19.68
CA ARG A 92 4.62 -1.53 19.67
C ARG A 92 4.07 -0.78 18.45
N GLY A 93 4.58 0.41 18.14
CA GLY A 93 4.12 1.19 16.99
C GLY A 93 4.37 0.48 15.66
N LEU A 94 5.54 -0.15 15.52
CA LEU A 94 5.87 -0.94 14.34
C LEU A 94 5.01 -2.19 14.22
N ALA A 95 4.73 -2.86 15.33
CA ALA A 95 3.93 -4.08 15.34
C ALA A 95 2.45 -3.80 15.00
N LEU A 96 1.90 -2.69 15.50
CA LEU A 96 0.54 -2.25 15.20
C LEU A 96 0.37 -1.75 13.76
N LEU A 97 1.38 -1.13 13.15
CA LEU A 97 1.29 -0.64 11.78
C LEU A 97 0.93 -1.78 10.81
N GLY A 98 -0.13 -1.60 10.03
CA GLY A 98 -0.64 -2.56 9.08
C GLY A 98 -1.38 -3.76 9.66
N ALA A 99 -1.63 -3.78 10.98
CA ALA A 99 -2.50 -4.76 11.63
C ALA A 99 -3.97 -4.37 11.44
N GLN A 100 -4.87 -5.36 11.47
CA GLN A 100 -6.30 -5.13 11.33
C GLN A 100 -6.99 -5.15 12.70
N GLU A 101 -8.10 -4.42 12.81
CA GLU A 101 -9.02 -4.52 13.94
C GLU A 101 -9.43 -5.98 14.20
N GLY A 102 -9.30 -6.41 15.46
CA GLY A 102 -9.53 -7.78 15.89
C GLY A 102 -8.29 -8.67 15.89
N ASP A 103 -7.18 -8.24 15.27
CA ASP A 103 -5.95 -9.03 15.24
C ASP A 103 -5.31 -9.12 16.63
N ILE A 104 -4.81 -10.32 16.95
CA ILE A 104 -3.87 -10.54 18.06
C ILE A 104 -2.48 -10.67 17.44
N LEU A 105 -1.59 -9.76 17.78
CA LEU A 105 -0.22 -9.71 17.29
C LEU A 105 0.77 -9.84 18.42
N THR A 106 1.92 -10.42 18.13
CA THR A 106 3.02 -10.52 19.09
C THR A 106 4.03 -9.42 18.79
N VAL A 107 4.18 -8.49 19.73
CA VAL A 107 5.22 -7.47 19.70
C VAL A 107 6.53 -8.10 20.14
N GLU A 108 7.57 -7.96 19.34
CA GLU A 108 8.93 -8.32 19.72
C GLU A 108 9.69 -7.06 20.12
N HIS A 109 10.06 -6.98 21.39
CA HIS A 109 10.83 -5.88 21.95
C HIS A 109 12.32 -6.03 21.61
N PHE A 110 13.09 -4.95 21.77
CA PHE A 110 14.53 -4.95 21.45
C PHE A 110 15.36 -5.90 22.33
N ASP A 111 14.85 -6.23 23.52
CA ASP A 111 15.45 -7.22 24.43
C ASP A 111 15.08 -8.67 24.08
N GLY A 112 14.31 -8.88 23.00
CA GLY A 112 13.83 -10.18 22.57
C GLY A 112 12.59 -10.68 23.31
N THR A 113 12.07 -9.91 24.28
CA THR A 113 10.81 -10.25 24.94
C THR A 113 9.64 -10.12 23.98
N ARG A 114 8.61 -10.93 24.23
CA ARG A 114 7.42 -10.99 23.39
C ARG A 114 6.18 -10.66 24.20
N GLU A 115 5.42 -9.71 23.70
CA GLU A 115 4.20 -9.21 24.33
C GLU A 115 3.03 -9.35 23.36
N PRO A 116 1.98 -10.13 23.70
CA PRO A 116 0.78 -10.18 22.88
C PRO A 116 -0.03 -8.89 23.06
N ILE A 117 -0.50 -8.33 21.95
CA ILE A 117 -1.36 -7.15 21.90
C ILE A 117 -2.57 -7.48 21.04
N LEU A 118 -3.75 -7.07 21.49
CA LEU A 118 -5.00 -7.19 20.75
C LEU A 118 -5.41 -5.82 20.19
N VAL A 119 -5.60 -5.73 18.88
CA VAL A 119 -6.12 -4.52 18.23
C VAL A 119 -7.62 -4.45 18.46
N LYS A 120 -8.07 -3.43 19.21
CA LYS A 120 -9.48 -3.31 19.62
C LYS A 120 -10.32 -2.59 18.59
N VAL A 121 -9.96 -1.35 18.29
CA VAL A 121 -10.71 -0.44 17.43
C VAL A 121 -9.73 0.51 16.76
N VAL A 122 -9.91 0.77 15.47
CA VAL A 122 -9.23 1.89 14.80
C VAL A 122 -10.18 3.08 14.76
N ALA A 123 -10.12 3.92 15.79
CA ALA A 123 -11.07 5.00 16.06
C ALA A 123 -11.05 6.14 15.03
N PHE A 124 -9.95 6.31 14.29
CA PHE A 124 -9.84 7.32 13.25
C PHE A 124 -8.81 6.92 12.19
N GLN A 125 -9.23 6.92 10.92
CA GLN A 125 -8.36 6.75 9.76
C GLN A 125 -8.44 7.99 8.85
N PRO A 126 -7.30 8.63 8.51
CA PRO A 126 -7.30 9.75 7.57
C PRO A 126 -7.71 9.34 6.14
N GLU A 127 -7.56 8.07 5.78
CA GLU A 127 -7.97 7.49 4.49
C GLU A 127 -9.49 7.53 4.29
N THR A 128 -10.26 7.07 5.28
CA THR A 128 -11.74 7.08 5.25
C THR A 128 -12.28 8.50 5.18
N ALA A 129 -11.69 9.45 5.92
CA ALA A 129 -12.07 10.86 5.88
C ALA A 129 -11.86 11.53 4.51
N LEU A 130 -10.95 10.99 3.68
CA LEU A 130 -10.77 11.45 2.29
C LEU A 130 -11.72 10.76 1.31
N ARG A 131 -12.09 9.49 1.57
CA ARG A 131 -13.12 8.78 0.80
C ARG A 131 -14.50 9.44 0.93
N ASP A 132 -14.86 9.88 2.14
CA ASP A 132 -16.11 10.61 2.38
C ASP A 132 -16.18 11.96 1.67
N LYS A 133 -15.05 12.66 1.50
CA LYS A 133 -15.01 13.92 0.74
C LYS A 133 -15.18 13.74 -0.76
N ALA A 134 -14.83 12.57 -1.31
CA ALA A 134 -15.01 12.27 -2.73
C ALA A 134 -16.46 11.91 -3.09
N CYS A 135 -17.31 11.59 -2.09
CA CYS A 135 -18.67 11.11 -2.29
C CYS A 135 -19.76 12.19 -2.07
N LEU A 136 -19.41 13.48 -1.94
CA LEU A 136 -20.42 14.54 -1.89
C LEU A 136 -21.10 14.70 -3.26
N PRO A 137 -22.42 14.41 -3.41
CA PRO A 137 -23.17 14.80 -4.58
C PRO A 137 -23.62 16.24 -4.37
N GLY A 138 -22.84 17.20 -4.88
CA GLY A 138 -23.13 18.60 -4.61
C GLY A 138 -22.35 19.57 -5.49
N GLU A 139 -22.38 19.41 -6.81
CA GLU A 139 -22.21 20.53 -7.77
C GLU A 139 -22.65 20.10 -9.18
N ALA A 140 -23.84 19.48 -9.33
CA ALA A 140 -24.40 19.09 -10.62
C ALA A 140 -25.66 19.91 -10.95
N ASP A 141 -25.56 21.25 -10.98
CA ASP A 141 -26.53 22.07 -11.72
C ASP A 141 -26.02 23.48 -12.05
N ARG A 142 -24.90 23.58 -12.76
CA ARG A 142 -24.62 24.76 -13.57
C ARG A 142 -24.16 24.32 -14.96
N PRO A 143 -24.84 24.73 -16.04
CA PRO A 143 -24.27 24.58 -17.37
C PRO A 143 -23.07 25.52 -17.48
N VAL A 144 -21.88 25.02 -17.20
CA VAL A 144 -20.63 25.67 -17.59
C VAL A 144 -20.59 25.59 -19.11
N ARG A 145 -20.79 26.73 -19.77
CA ARG A 145 -20.49 26.88 -21.20
C ARG A 145 -19.00 26.57 -21.38
N ALA A 146 -18.74 25.36 -21.87
CA ALA A 146 -17.43 24.84 -22.18
C ALA A 146 -16.91 25.50 -23.46
N ASP A 147 -16.15 26.58 -23.30
CA ASP A 147 -15.24 27.07 -24.33
C ASP A 147 -13.87 26.40 -24.06
N TYR A 148 -13.68 25.19 -24.59
CA TYR A 148 -12.40 24.50 -24.57
C TYR A 148 -11.85 24.43 -26.01
N PRO A 149 -10.65 24.99 -26.28
CA PRO A 149 -9.95 24.72 -27.53
C PRO A 149 -9.54 23.25 -27.58
N SER A 150 -9.89 22.62 -28.69
CA SER A 150 -9.68 21.21 -29.00
C SER A 150 -8.18 20.86 -29.04
N GLY A 151 -7.76 19.81 -28.33
CA GLY A 151 -6.42 19.25 -28.54
C GLY A 151 -5.89 18.40 -27.40
N GLY A 152 -6.37 17.16 -27.26
CA GLY A 152 -5.75 16.18 -26.37
C GLY A 152 -6.61 14.95 -26.16
N ALA A 153 -6.58 13.99 -27.08
CA ALA A 153 -7.19 12.69 -26.89
C ALA A 153 -6.26 11.82 -26.02
N VAL A 154 -6.72 11.43 -24.82
CA VAL A 154 -6.04 10.43 -24.01
C VAL A 154 -6.38 9.06 -24.58
N ILE A 155 -5.41 8.41 -25.24
CA ILE A 155 -5.59 7.08 -25.83
C ILE A 155 -5.35 6.04 -24.73
N ALA A 156 -6.37 5.25 -24.40
CA ALA A 156 -6.25 4.15 -23.46
C ALA A 156 -5.33 3.06 -24.02
N PHE A 157 -4.30 2.68 -23.25
CA PHE A 157 -3.33 1.65 -23.64
C PHE A 157 -3.99 0.27 -23.65
N ARG A 158 -4.05 -0.36 -24.83
CA ARG A 158 -4.56 -1.74 -25.02
C ARG A 158 -3.37 -2.69 -25.14
N PRO A 159 -3.22 -3.71 -24.26
CA PRO A 159 -2.14 -4.67 -24.37
C PRO A 159 -2.27 -5.52 -25.65
N PRO A 160 -1.16 -5.82 -26.34
CA PRO A 160 -1.17 -6.59 -27.58
C PRO A 160 -1.50 -8.07 -27.32
N GLN A 161 -2.40 -8.63 -28.13
CA GLN A 161 -2.71 -10.07 -28.13
C GLN A 161 -1.68 -10.85 -28.96
N PRO A 162 -1.27 -12.06 -28.51
CA PRO A 162 -0.31 -12.89 -29.24
C PRO A 162 -0.89 -13.40 -30.57
N GLN A 163 -0.22 -13.10 -31.68
CA GLN A 163 -0.62 -13.49 -33.03
C GLN A 163 -0.41 -14.99 -33.26
N GLN A 164 -1.46 -15.69 -33.67
CA GLN A 164 -1.38 -17.06 -34.19
C GLN A 164 -0.85 -17.06 -35.63
N GLN A 165 0.04 -18.01 -35.86
CA GLN A 165 0.84 -18.25 -37.05
C GLN A 165 -0.05 -18.69 -38.23
N ILE A 166 -0.06 -17.90 -39.31
CA ILE A 166 -0.72 -18.26 -40.57
C ILE A 166 0.22 -19.13 -41.41
N THR A 167 -0.22 -20.37 -41.60
CA THR A 167 0.34 -21.40 -42.48
C THR A 167 0.29 -20.92 -43.93
N GLY A 168 1.43 -20.91 -44.61
CA GLY A 168 1.54 -20.51 -46.01
C GLY A 168 1.19 -21.65 -46.97
N THR A 169 0.43 -21.32 -48.01
CA THR A 169 0.58 -21.88 -49.35
C THR A 169 -0.09 -20.96 -50.36
N ASP A 170 0.47 -20.96 -51.57
CA ASP A 170 -0.06 -20.45 -52.84
C ASP A 170 0.45 -19.08 -53.32
N PHE A 171 1.59 -19.13 -54.02
CA PHE A 171 2.05 -18.09 -54.96
C PHE A 171 1.72 -18.57 -56.39
N PRO A 172 1.00 -17.80 -57.22
CA PRO A 172 0.81 -18.14 -58.63
C PRO A 172 2.03 -17.77 -59.49
N ASP A 173 2.35 -18.70 -60.38
CA ASP A 173 3.41 -18.74 -61.39
C ASP A 173 3.28 -17.62 -62.44
N PRO A 174 4.34 -16.85 -62.75
CA PRO A 174 4.41 -16.03 -63.95
C PRO A 174 5.22 -16.73 -65.05
N ASP A 175 4.48 -17.29 -66.01
CA ASP A 175 4.90 -17.70 -67.35
C ASP A 175 5.64 -16.54 -68.05
N ASP A 176 6.95 -16.68 -68.28
CA ASP A 176 7.74 -15.79 -69.15
C ASP A 176 8.70 -16.63 -70.02
N PRO A 177 8.41 -16.81 -71.33
CA PRO A 177 9.30 -17.48 -72.26
C PRO A 177 10.14 -16.45 -73.04
N GLY A 178 11.47 -16.53 -72.92
CA GLY A 178 12.43 -15.73 -73.69
C GLY A 178 13.65 -16.56 -74.13
N PRO A 179 14.26 -16.28 -75.29
CA PRO A 179 14.69 -17.32 -76.23
C PRO A 179 16.12 -17.85 -76.04
N ALA A 180 16.35 -19.04 -76.60
CA ALA A 180 17.62 -19.75 -76.67
C ALA A 180 18.71 -19.00 -77.46
N ALA A 181 19.94 -19.06 -76.97
CA ALA A 181 21.15 -18.80 -77.74
C ALA A 181 22.00 -20.09 -77.75
N ALA A 182 22.46 -20.43 -78.95
CA ALA A 182 23.27 -21.59 -79.30
C ALA A 182 24.75 -21.43 -78.94
#